data_AF-A0A7W0ETQ3-F1
#
_entry.id   AF-A0A7W0ETQ3-F1
#
_cell.length_a   1.000
_cell.length_b   1.000
_cell.length_c   1.000
_cell.angle_alpha   90.00
_cell.angle_beta   90.00
_cell.angle_gamma   90.00
#
_symmetry.space_group_name_H-M   'P 1'
#
loop_
_entity.id
_entity.type
_entity.pdbx_description
1 polymer ?
#
loop_
_entity_poly.entity_id
_entity_poly.type
_entity_poly.pdbx_seq_one_letter_code
_entity_poly.pdbx_strand_id
1 'polypeptide(L)'
;MADSNKGSITTGAIFIIVIAFFLQVLFVYADTKDTPNKAVAEFAKACFGLDSSMADRLCQESLIVDGVNVVDKYIDSVTTKAKAEGFRPFFTKNFLYHVQTNTVSKNDNKAKIRLTCEIKHPLRSFFTKESSRKIDETIDLINEDGKWKVCGDVFSLCS
;
A
#
# COMPACT_ATOMS: atom_id res chain seq x y z
N MET A 1 32.25 41.38 31.24
CA MET A 1 30.92 40.75 31.34
C MET A 1 30.57 40.12 29.99
N ALA A 2 31.01 38.88 29.73
CA ALA A 2 30.79 38.23 28.42
C ALA A 2 30.59 36.71 28.51
N ASP A 3 30.30 36.17 29.71
CA ASP A 3 30.20 34.71 29.92
C ASP A 3 28.77 34.21 30.14
N SER A 4 27.83 35.09 30.50
CA SER A 4 26.45 34.68 30.81
C SER A 4 25.65 34.23 29.56
N ASN A 5 26.00 34.73 28.37
CA ASN A 5 25.22 34.47 27.15
C ASN A 5 25.52 33.10 26.50
N LYS A 6 26.75 32.57 26.67
CA LYS A 6 27.13 31.26 26.09
C LYS A 6 26.38 30.10 26.72
N GLY A 7 26.21 30.11 28.04
CA GLY A 7 25.46 29.09 28.79
C GLY A 7 23.97 29.05 28.43
N SER A 8 23.35 30.22 28.20
CA SER A 8 21.96 30.33 27.77
C SER A 8 21.73 29.77 26.35
N ILE A 9 22.64 30.09 25.43
CA ILE A 9 22.58 29.60 24.03
C ILE A 9 22.81 28.08 23.97
N THR A 10 23.78 27.53 24.70
CA THR A 10 24.01 26.08 24.74
C THR A 10 22.84 25.33 25.38
N THR A 11 22.22 25.89 26.42
CA THR A 11 21.04 25.29 27.07
C THR A 11 19.82 25.32 26.13
N GLY A 12 19.62 26.44 25.41
CA GLY A 12 18.58 26.54 24.39
C GLY A 12 18.78 25.56 23.23
N ALA A 13 20.02 25.39 22.75
CA ALA A 13 20.35 24.46 21.67
C ALA A 13 20.08 23.00 22.07
N ILE A 14 20.45 22.60 23.29
CA ILE A 14 20.18 21.24 23.81
C ILE A 14 18.66 21.00 23.88
N PHE A 15 17.89 21.98 24.35
CA PHE A 15 16.43 21.85 24.43
C PHE A 15 15.76 21.67 23.06
N ILE A 16 16.22 22.42 22.05
CA ILE A 16 15.74 22.28 20.66
C ILE A 16 16.06 20.89 20.10
N ILE A 17 17.28 20.38 20.34
CA ILE A 17 17.68 19.04 19.88
C ILE A 17 16.81 17.95 20.52
N VAL A 18 16.56 18.06 21.82
CA VAL A 18 15.70 17.11 22.54
C VAL A 18 14.27 17.15 21.99
N ILE A 19 13.69 18.33 21.76
CA ILE A 19 12.36 18.47 21.15
C ILE A 19 12.33 17.88 19.74
N ALA A 20 13.34 18.17 18.91
CA ALA A 20 13.42 17.63 17.56
C ALA A 20 13.47 16.09 17.56
N PHE A 21 14.26 15.50 18.46
CA PHE A 21 14.31 14.04 18.63
C PHE A 21 12.96 13.47 19.09
N PHE A 22 12.31 14.11 20.07
CA PHE A 22 10.98 13.71 20.52
C PHE A 22 9.93 13.77 19.40
N LEU A 23 9.93 14.84 18.62
CA LEU A 23 9.05 14.99 17.46
C LEU A 23 9.33 13.90 16.42
N GLN A 24 10.60 13.62 16.11
CA GLN A 24 10.97 12.53 15.19
C GLN A 24 10.43 11.18 15.64
N VAL A 25 10.59 10.82 16.92
CA VAL A 25 10.05 9.57 17.47
C VAL A 25 8.52 9.53 17.39
N LEU A 26 7.85 10.64 17.71
CA LEU A 26 6.39 10.73 17.64
C LEU A 26 5.86 10.59 16.21
N PHE A 27 6.53 11.23 15.23
CA PHE A 27 6.17 11.11 13.81
C PHE A 27 6.38 9.69 13.29
N VAL A 28 7.48 9.02 13.66
CA VAL A 28 7.69 7.60 13.30
C VAL A 28 6.61 6.70 13.90
N TYR A 29 6.19 6.98 15.13
CA TYR A 29 5.08 6.24 15.75
C TYR A 29 3.74 6.49 15.05
N ALA A 30 3.50 7.73 14.62
CA ALA A 30 2.32 8.07 13.82
C ALA A 30 2.34 7.37 12.45
N ASP A 31 3.50 7.27 11.80
CA ASP A 31 3.68 6.57 10.51
C ASP A 31 3.58 5.04 10.62
N THR A 32 3.87 4.50 11.81
CA THR A 32 3.69 3.06 12.09
C THR A 32 2.25 2.70 12.44
N LYS A 33 1.38 3.68 12.75
CA LYS A 33 -0.04 3.38 12.91
C LYS A 33 -0.63 2.90 11.59
N ASP A 34 -1.23 1.71 11.65
CA ASP A 34 -1.91 1.16 10.50
C ASP A 34 -3.15 2.00 10.21
N THR A 35 -3.20 2.58 9.01
CA THR A 35 -4.34 3.39 8.54
C THR A 35 -5.00 2.68 7.37
N PRO A 36 -6.32 2.82 7.20
CA PRO A 36 -7.03 2.17 6.10
C PRO A 36 -6.47 2.60 4.73
N ASN A 37 -6.04 3.86 4.61
CA ASN A 37 -5.39 4.39 3.40
C ASN A 37 -4.08 3.65 3.08
N LYS A 38 -3.23 3.44 4.10
CA LYS A 38 -1.96 2.73 3.96
C LYS A 38 -2.20 1.25 3.60
N ALA A 39 -3.15 0.60 4.25
CA ALA A 39 -3.52 -0.79 3.97
C ALA A 39 -3.94 -0.99 2.51
N VAL A 40 -4.81 -0.12 1.98
CA VAL A 40 -5.21 -0.18 0.57
C VAL A 40 -4.04 0.04 -0.38
N ALA A 41 -3.19 1.03 -0.09
CA ALA A 41 -2.05 1.34 -0.95
C ALA A 41 -1.02 0.19 -0.97
N GLU A 42 -0.76 -0.46 0.17
CA GLU A 42 0.12 -1.63 0.26
C GLU A 42 -0.48 -2.85 -0.42
N PHE A 43 -1.77 -3.12 -0.18
CA PHE A 43 -2.50 -4.20 -0.86
C PHE A 43 -2.44 -4.02 -2.38
N ALA A 44 -2.76 -2.84 -2.90
CA ALA A 44 -2.71 -2.57 -4.34
C ALA A 44 -1.30 -2.81 -4.89
N LYS A 45 -0.25 -2.27 -4.25
CA LYS A 45 1.14 -2.48 -4.67
C LYS A 45 1.51 -3.96 -4.74
N ALA A 46 1.18 -4.74 -3.73
CA ALA A 46 1.45 -6.17 -3.70
C ALA A 46 0.63 -6.90 -4.78
N CYS A 47 -0.65 -6.55 -4.95
CA CYS A 47 -1.55 -7.18 -5.90
C CYS A 47 -1.12 -6.99 -7.36
N PHE A 48 -0.83 -5.76 -7.80
CA PHE A 48 -0.32 -5.49 -9.15
C PHE A 48 1.13 -5.98 -9.36
N GLY A 49 1.91 -6.05 -8.27
CA GLY A 49 3.25 -6.62 -8.27
C GLY A 49 3.29 -8.15 -8.31
N LEU A 50 2.13 -8.82 -8.23
CA LEU A 50 2.00 -10.26 -8.08
C LEU A 50 2.85 -10.81 -6.91
N ASP A 51 2.76 -10.13 -5.77
CA ASP A 51 3.49 -10.46 -4.55
C ASP A 51 2.56 -11.15 -3.55
N SER A 52 2.97 -12.30 -3.01
CA SER A 52 2.17 -13.08 -2.06
C SER A 52 1.89 -12.34 -0.76
N SER A 53 2.68 -11.31 -0.41
CA SER A 53 2.42 -10.41 0.73
C SER A 53 1.09 -9.67 0.65
N MET A 54 0.41 -9.65 -0.50
CA MET A 54 -0.96 -9.14 -0.59
C MET A 54 -1.92 -9.89 0.36
N ALA A 55 -1.62 -11.15 0.67
CA ALA A 55 -2.39 -11.97 1.61
C ALA A 55 -2.46 -11.34 3.01
N ASP A 56 -1.41 -10.68 3.47
CA ASP A 56 -1.35 -10.07 4.81
C ASP A 56 -2.37 -8.93 4.99
N ARG A 57 -2.82 -8.36 3.87
CA ARG A 57 -3.80 -7.27 3.81
C ARG A 57 -5.19 -7.74 3.41
N LEU A 58 -5.42 -9.04 3.23
CA LEU A 58 -6.73 -9.59 2.92
C LEU A 58 -7.44 -10.12 4.17
N CYS A 59 -8.76 -9.96 4.19
CA CYS A 59 -9.60 -10.55 5.23
C CYS A 59 -9.52 -12.07 5.17
N GLN A 60 -9.61 -12.72 6.34
CA GLN A 60 -9.37 -14.16 6.44
C GLN A 60 -10.37 -14.98 5.60
N GLU A 61 -11.59 -14.47 5.47
CA GLU A 61 -12.64 -15.00 4.58
C GLU A 61 -12.28 -14.94 3.08
N SER A 62 -11.46 -13.98 2.67
CA SER A 62 -11.04 -13.79 1.28
C SER A 62 -9.74 -14.53 0.94
N LEU A 63 -9.02 -15.03 1.94
CA LEU A 63 -7.77 -15.76 1.77
C LEU A 63 -7.96 -17.21 1.36
N ILE A 64 -8.98 -17.87 1.91
CA ILE A 64 -9.24 -19.30 1.69
C ILE A 64 -10.67 -19.46 1.18
N VAL A 65 -10.80 -19.79 -0.10
CA VAL A 65 -12.08 -20.16 -0.71
C VAL A 65 -12.00 -21.63 -1.09
N ASP A 66 -12.93 -22.44 -0.58
CA ASP A 66 -12.98 -23.90 -0.77
C ASP A 66 -11.68 -24.63 -0.38
N GLY A 67 -11.00 -24.16 0.68
CA GLY A 67 -9.75 -24.75 1.17
C GLY A 67 -8.51 -24.41 0.33
N VAL A 68 -8.63 -23.53 -0.66
CA VAL A 68 -7.52 -23.11 -1.52
C VAL A 68 -7.12 -21.66 -1.21
N ASN A 69 -5.82 -21.41 -1.10
CA ASN A 69 -5.29 -20.05 -1.01
C ASN A 69 -5.56 -19.31 -2.33
N VAL A 70 -6.44 -18.30 -2.27
CA VAL A 70 -6.89 -17.57 -3.46
C VAL A 70 -5.76 -16.74 -4.07
N VAL A 71 -4.84 -16.23 -3.25
CA VAL A 71 -3.68 -15.44 -3.70
C VAL A 71 -2.73 -16.30 -4.52
N ASP A 72 -2.36 -17.49 -4.01
CA ASP A 72 -1.45 -18.40 -4.72
C ASP A 72 -2.07 -18.86 -6.04
N LYS A 73 -3.34 -19.25 -6.01
CA LYS A 73 -4.10 -19.64 -7.20
C LYS A 73 -4.16 -18.50 -8.22
N TYR A 74 -4.35 -17.26 -7.78
CA TYR A 74 -4.38 -16.10 -8.65
C TYR A 74 -3.00 -15.88 -9.32
N ILE A 75 -1.92 -15.82 -8.54
CA ILE A 75 -0.56 -15.63 -9.05
C ILE A 75 -0.19 -16.75 -10.05
N ASP A 76 -0.50 -18.00 -9.72
CA ASP A 76 -0.23 -19.15 -10.60
C ASP A 76 -1.03 -19.07 -11.89
N SER A 77 -2.31 -18.66 -11.83
CA SER A 77 -3.16 -18.53 -13.02
C SER A 77 -2.63 -17.47 -13.99
N VAL A 78 -2.25 -16.29 -13.48
CA VAL A 78 -1.69 -15.19 -14.27
C VAL A 78 -0.35 -15.60 -14.87
N THR A 79 0.51 -16.25 -14.07
CA THR A 79 1.83 -16.70 -14.49
C THR A 79 1.75 -17.81 -15.54
N THR A 80 0.82 -18.75 -15.38
CA THR A 80 0.63 -19.88 -16.30
C THR A 80 0.07 -19.39 -17.64
N LYS A 81 -0.91 -18.48 -17.61
CA LYS A 81 -1.43 -17.84 -18.83
C LYS A 81 -0.33 -17.12 -19.60
N ALA A 82 0.49 -16.34 -18.91
CA ALA A 82 1.60 -15.63 -19.53
C ALA A 82 2.64 -16.58 -20.13
N LYS A 83 2.98 -17.68 -19.45
CA LYS A 83 3.86 -18.72 -19.99
C LYS A 83 3.27 -19.37 -21.23
N ALA A 84 1.97 -19.66 -21.26
CA ALA A 84 1.28 -20.21 -22.42
C ALA A 84 1.31 -19.25 -23.63
N GLU A 85 1.30 -17.95 -23.37
CA GLU A 85 1.46 -16.89 -24.37
C GLU A 85 2.94 -16.59 -24.72
N GLY A 86 3.91 -17.30 -24.10
CA GLY A 86 5.35 -17.14 -24.35
C GLY A 86 6.02 -16.00 -23.57
N PHE A 87 5.30 -15.34 -22.66
CA PHE A 87 5.83 -14.27 -21.82
C PHE A 87 6.51 -14.81 -20.56
N ARG A 88 7.58 -14.11 -20.13
CA ARG A 88 8.19 -14.34 -18.82
C ARG A 88 7.31 -13.77 -17.70
N PRO A 89 7.30 -14.39 -16.50
CA PRO A 89 6.52 -13.91 -15.34
C PRO A 89 6.86 -12.47 -14.90
N PHE A 90 8.05 -11.98 -15.22
CA PHE A 90 8.39 -10.59 -14.92
C PHE A 90 7.52 -9.59 -15.69
N PHE A 91 7.05 -9.98 -16.88
CA PHE A 91 6.27 -9.10 -17.75
C PHE A 91 4.79 -9.05 -17.40
N THR A 92 4.30 -9.90 -16.50
CA THR A 92 2.92 -9.80 -15.99
C THR A 92 2.78 -8.81 -14.84
N LYS A 93 3.91 -8.36 -14.26
CA LYS A 93 3.91 -7.40 -13.16
C LYS A 93 3.61 -6.00 -13.68
N ASN A 94 2.66 -5.35 -13.02
CA ASN A 94 2.24 -3.99 -13.31
C ASN A 94 2.84 -3.04 -12.27
N PHE A 95 3.32 -1.88 -12.74
CA PHE A 95 3.82 -0.83 -11.86
C PHE A 95 2.74 0.21 -11.62
N LEU A 96 2.46 0.50 -10.35
CA LEU A 96 1.58 1.61 -9.98
C LEU A 96 2.37 2.92 -9.86
N TYR A 97 1.79 3.96 -10.42
CA TYR A 97 2.23 5.35 -10.34
C TYR A 97 1.10 6.18 -9.75
N HIS A 98 1.46 7.29 -9.11
CA HIS A 98 0.52 8.27 -8.56
C HIS A 98 -0.59 7.63 -7.70
N VAL A 99 -0.23 6.70 -6.81
CA VAL A 99 -1.17 6.06 -5.89
C VAL A 99 -1.73 7.10 -4.92
N GLN A 100 -3.02 7.40 -5.07
CA GLN A 100 -3.78 8.29 -4.20
C GLN A 100 -4.88 7.48 -3.51
N THR A 101 -5.05 7.71 -2.22
CA THR A 101 -6.10 7.09 -1.42
C THR A 101 -6.91 8.18 -0.74
N ASN A 102 -8.22 8.15 -0.96
CA ASN A 102 -9.16 9.11 -0.39
C ASN A 102 -10.15 8.37 0.49
N THR A 103 -10.32 8.83 1.72
CA THR A 103 -11.30 8.25 2.65
C THR A 103 -12.70 8.72 2.27
N VAL A 104 -13.54 7.80 1.79
CA VAL A 104 -14.94 8.07 1.45
C VAL A 104 -15.81 7.99 2.70
N SER A 105 -15.60 6.95 3.52
CA SER A 105 -16.23 6.83 4.82
C SER A 105 -15.33 6.06 5.78
N LYS A 106 -15.40 6.37 7.07
CA LYS A 106 -14.63 5.69 8.11
C LYS A 106 -15.46 5.59 9.37
N ASN A 107 -15.66 4.35 9.82
CA ASN A 107 -16.20 3.98 11.12
C ASN A 107 -15.09 3.29 11.94
N ASP A 108 -15.39 2.97 13.19
CA ASP A 108 -14.40 2.36 14.11
C ASP A 108 -13.84 1.03 13.60
N ASN A 109 -14.69 0.24 12.94
CA ASN A 109 -14.34 -1.11 12.47
C ASN A 109 -14.41 -1.31 10.95
N LYS A 110 -14.89 -0.31 10.22
CA LYS A 110 -15.09 -0.40 8.76
C LYS A 110 -14.66 0.90 8.10
N ALA A 111 -14.01 0.82 6.95
CA ALA A 111 -13.64 1.99 6.16
C ALA A 111 -13.91 1.73 4.69
N LYS A 112 -14.27 2.78 3.96
CA LYS A 112 -14.35 2.78 2.49
C LYS A 112 -13.35 3.77 1.96
N ILE A 113 -12.41 3.28 1.17
CA ILE A 113 -11.32 4.07 0.62
C ILE A 113 -11.41 4.03 -0.89
N ARG A 114 -11.42 5.20 -1.53
CA ARG A 114 -11.28 5.34 -2.97
C ARG A 114 -9.81 5.35 -3.32
N LEU A 115 -9.39 4.37 -4.10
CA LEU A 115 -8.06 4.24 -4.66
C LEU A 115 -8.06 4.80 -6.08
N THR A 116 -7.23 5.82 -6.31
CA THR A 116 -6.99 6.35 -7.65
C THR A 116 -5.52 6.14 -7.98
N CYS A 117 -5.20 5.46 -9.08
CA CYS A 117 -3.83 5.18 -9.48
C CYS A 117 -3.65 5.07 -10.99
N GLU A 118 -2.41 5.20 -11.44
CA GLU A 118 -2.01 4.97 -12.82
C GLU A 118 -1.20 3.70 -12.94
N ILE A 119 -1.59 2.80 -13.82
CA ILE A 119 -0.89 1.55 -14.08
C ILE A 119 -0.10 1.67 -15.37
N LYS A 120 1.17 1.28 -15.30
CA LYS A 120 2.02 1.12 -16.48
C LYS A 120 2.58 -0.28 -16.54
N HIS A 121 2.43 -0.87 -17.71
CA HIS A 121 3.03 -2.16 -18.02
C HIS A 121 4.48 -1.93 -18.49
N PRO A 122 5.47 -2.69 -17.98
CA PRO A 122 6.89 -2.43 -18.22
C PRO A 122 7.27 -2.43 -19.70
N LEU A 123 6.78 -3.41 -20.47
CA LEU A 123 7.06 -3.48 -21.91
C LEU A 123 6.17 -2.57 -22.75
N ARG A 124 4.84 -2.58 -22.56
CA ARG A 124 3.94 -1.75 -23.39
C ARG A 124 4.25 -0.27 -23.26
N SER A 125 4.58 0.23 -22.08
CA SER A 125 4.90 1.66 -21.93
C SER A 125 6.15 2.09 -22.70
N PHE A 126 7.05 1.16 -23.07
CA PHE A 126 8.26 1.45 -23.84
C PHE A 126 8.03 1.32 -25.35
N PHE A 127 7.29 0.29 -25.78
CA PHE A 127 7.10 -0.03 -27.20
C PHE A 127 5.85 0.61 -27.82
N THR A 128 4.83 0.85 -27.02
CA THR A 128 3.58 1.47 -27.45
C THR A 128 3.42 2.80 -26.71
N LYS A 129 3.06 3.87 -27.42
CA LYS A 129 2.70 5.17 -26.83
C LYS A 129 1.41 5.11 -25.98
N GLU A 130 0.93 3.91 -25.66
CA GLU A 130 -0.21 3.67 -24.79
C GLU A 130 0.12 4.22 -23.40
N SER A 131 -0.53 5.34 -23.12
CA SER A 131 -0.52 6.04 -21.85
C SER A 131 -1.15 5.18 -20.77
N SER A 132 -0.61 5.27 -19.56
CA SER A 132 -1.07 4.62 -18.34
C SER A 132 -2.59 4.38 -18.28
N ARG A 133 -3.01 3.19 -17.82
CA ARG A 133 -4.40 2.94 -17.45
C ARG A 133 -4.67 3.61 -16.11
N LYS A 134 -5.68 4.47 -16.03
CA LYS A 134 -6.16 5.01 -14.76
C LYS A 134 -7.14 4.03 -14.14
N ILE A 135 -6.98 3.76 -12.86
CA ILE A 135 -7.94 3.03 -12.03
C ILE A 135 -8.48 3.98 -10.99
N ASP A 136 -9.78 3.89 -10.76
CA ASP A 136 -10.50 4.66 -9.76
C ASP A 136 -11.60 3.80 -9.16
N GLU A 137 -11.27 3.16 -8.03
CA GLU A 137 -12.08 2.09 -7.45
C GLU A 137 -12.29 2.32 -5.96
N THR A 138 -13.44 1.90 -5.44
CA THR A 138 -13.75 2.01 -4.00
C THR A 138 -13.59 0.66 -3.35
N ILE A 139 -12.77 0.63 -2.30
CA ILE A 139 -12.36 -0.59 -1.61
C ILE A 139 -12.91 -0.55 -0.19
N ASP A 140 -13.57 -1.65 0.19
CA ASP A 140 -14.11 -1.86 1.52
C ASP A 140 -13.06 -2.53 2.42
N LEU A 141 -12.85 -1.95 3.60
CA LEU A 141 -11.92 -2.45 4.60
C LEU A 141 -12.61 -2.72 5.92
N ILE A 142 -12.12 -3.73 6.62
CA ILE A 142 -12.50 -4.08 7.97
C ILE A 142 -11.25 -4.07 8.84
N ASN A 143 -11.38 -3.61 10.08
CA ASN A 143 -10.31 -3.69 11.06
C ASN A 143 -10.40 -5.04 11.79
N GLU A 144 -9.42 -5.91 11.59
CA GLU A 144 -9.30 -7.17 12.30
C GLU A 144 -8.11 -7.08 13.24
N ASP A 145 -8.35 -7.18 14.55
CA ASP A 145 -7.32 -7.19 15.60
C ASP A 145 -6.33 -6.00 15.54
N GLY A 146 -6.83 -4.81 15.18
CA GLY A 146 -6.03 -3.59 15.09
C GLY A 146 -5.26 -3.43 13.77
N LYS A 147 -5.48 -4.32 12.79
CA LYS A 147 -4.95 -4.21 11.43
C LYS A 147 -6.08 -4.01 10.43
N TRP A 148 -5.88 -3.07 9.51
CA TRP A 148 -6.83 -2.85 8.42
C TRP A 148 -6.58 -3.85 7.30
N LYS A 149 -7.64 -4.56 6.94
CA LYS A 149 -7.65 -5.57 5.88
C LYS A 149 -8.74 -5.27 4.87
N VAL A 150 -8.47 -5.64 3.63
CA VAL A 150 -9.36 -5.48 2.48
C VAL A 150 -10.21 -6.74 2.36
N CYS A 151 -11.53 -6.56 2.32
CA CYS A 151 -12.48 -7.66 2.16
C CYS A 151 -13.24 -7.54 0.82
N GLY A 152 -13.71 -8.66 0.27
CA GLY A 152 -14.55 -8.72 -0.93
C GLY A 152 -13.84 -9.26 -2.18
N ASP A 153 -14.37 -8.95 -3.36
CA ASP A 153 -13.77 -9.35 -4.63
C ASP A 153 -12.63 -8.41 -5.04
N VAL A 154 -11.46 -8.68 -4.46
CA VAL A 154 -10.26 -7.84 -4.53
C VAL A 154 -9.48 -8.00 -5.84
N PHE A 155 -9.64 -9.11 -6.56
CA PHE A 155 -8.84 -9.40 -7.75
C PHE A 155 -9.40 -8.75 -9.02
N SER A 156 -10.68 -8.37 -9.01
CA SER A 156 -11.29 -7.53 -10.05
C SER A 156 -10.50 -6.23 -10.30
N LEU A 157 -9.86 -5.71 -9.25
CA LEU A 157 -9.02 -4.51 -9.30
C LEU A 157 -7.71 -4.75 -10.05
N CYS A 158 -7.13 -5.94 -9.91
CA CYS A 158 -5.76 -6.23 -10.34
C CYS A 158 -5.68 -6.90 -11.72
N SER A 159 -6.83 -7.25 -12.32
CA SER A 159 -6.95 -7.90 -13.63
C SER A 159 -6.81 -6.97 -14.83
#